data_AF-A0A9P7YGR1-F1
#
_entry.id   AF-A0A9P7YGR1-F1
#
_cell.length_a   1.000
_cell.length_b   1.000
_cell.length_c   1.000
_cell.angle_alpha   90.00
_cell.angle_beta   90.00
_cell.angle_gamma   90.00
#
_symmetry.space_group_name_H-M   'P 1'
#
loop_
_entity.id
_entity.type
_entity.pdbx_description
1 polymer ?
#
loop_
_entity_poly.entity_id
_entity_poly.type
_entity_poly.pdbx_seq_one_letter_code
_entity_poly.pdbx_strand_id
1 'polypeptide(L)'
;MFQMLDPNFRSTFARSPLGQRLFEAITDIVSNSQICIEVLQLGHIEDNKRFEDASFLHKLNRLYQPPMTSTIQGFTITRHGLYQQAFGRLRQLRIRLPLKVDSNYNGLSMFIQSAQLLEELWLQFNFQGEQALTSNFLRSLKLSRLRILRLDLALIEDSFCLVDFLGRHATSLKTISFRELELKTGSWETVFIEMKKLLTLSSVYIRGAFHTGRVVEIKSGLTEHGRRILSDEAIEDFIQCKSDDNPFDLLRSARKVYPPHSGGDWQCWGGCRYR
;
A
#
# COMPACT_ATOMS: atom_id res chain seq x y z
N MET A 1 14.58 9.19 26.44
CA MET A 1 13.73 8.03 26.78
C MET A 1 12.28 8.52 26.76
N PHE A 2 11.58 8.39 25.63
CA PHE A 2 10.16 8.78 25.57
C PHE A 2 9.34 7.65 26.20
N GLN A 3 8.76 7.92 27.38
CA GLN A 3 7.79 7.04 28.01
C GLN A 3 6.71 6.69 26.98
N MET A 4 6.42 5.39 26.85
CA MET A 4 5.27 4.93 26.07
C MET A 4 4.02 5.57 26.66
N LEU A 5 3.52 6.63 26.01
CA LEU A 5 2.16 7.12 26.25
C LEU A 5 1.21 5.94 26.18
N ASP A 6 0.30 5.86 27.16
CA ASP A 6 -0.79 4.89 27.25
C ASP A 6 -1.39 4.64 25.84
N PRO A 7 -1.51 3.37 25.39
CA PRO A 7 -2.15 3.02 24.12
C PRO A 7 -3.53 3.69 23.92
N ASN A 8 -4.29 3.90 24.99
CA ASN A 8 -5.57 4.61 24.97
C ASN A 8 -5.40 6.13 24.74
N PHE A 9 -4.33 6.72 25.25
CA PHE A 9 -4.00 8.12 24.99
C PHE A 9 -3.57 8.33 23.54
N ARG A 10 -2.80 7.40 22.96
CA ARG A 10 -2.41 7.45 21.54
C ARG A 10 -3.62 7.35 20.61
N SER A 11 -4.56 6.46 20.91
CA SER A 11 -5.78 6.31 20.12
C SER A 11 -6.73 7.51 20.22
N THR A 12 -6.83 8.09 21.40
CA THR A 12 -7.59 9.33 21.62
C THR A 12 -6.96 10.50 20.86
N PHE A 13 -5.63 10.67 20.95
CA PHE A 13 -4.92 11.74 20.28
C PHE A 13 -5.06 11.67 18.75
N ALA A 14 -4.84 10.49 18.16
CA ALA A 14 -4.88 10.27 16.72
C ALA A 14 -6.27 10.51 16.09
N ARG A 15 -7.34 10.40 16.90
CA ARG A 15 -8.73 10.65 16.52
C ARG A 15 -9.28 11.99 17.04
N SER A 16 -8.45 12.83 17.68
CA SER A 16 -8.90 14.08 18.28
C SER A 16 -8.59 15.31 17.42
N PRO A 17 -9.38 16.39 17.51
CA PRO A 17 -9.05 17.69 16.93
C PRO A 17 -7.71 18.26 17.41
N LEU A 18 -7.20 17.81 18.57
CA LEU A 18 -5.90 18.24 19.08
C LEU A 18 -4.75 17.75 18.19
N GLY A 19 -4.83 16.53 17.66
CA GLY A 19 -3.84 15.99 16.72
C GLY A 19 -3.78 16.79 15.42
N GLN A 20 -4.94 17.21 14.92
CA GLN A 20 -5.03 18.11 13.78
C GLN A 20 -4.42 19.49 14.10
N ARG A 21 -4.84 20.13 15.20
CA ARG A 21 -4.32 21.46 15.59
C ARG A 21 -2.81 21.45 15.81
N LEU A 22 -2.27 20.38 16.40
CA LEU A 22 -0.82 20.25 16.57
C LEU A 22 -0.11 20.12 15.23
N PHE A 23 -0.64 19.31 14.31
CA PHE A 23 -0.10 19.19 12.96
C PHE A 23 -0.12 20.53 12.22
N GLU A 24 -1.19 21.29 12.35
CA GLU A 24 -1.32 22.62 11.75
C GLU A 24 -0.31 23.61 12.37
N ALA A 25 -0.18 23.65 13.69
CA ALA A 25 0.81 24.48 14.36
C ALA A 25 2.25 24.12 13.94
N ILE A 26 2.57 22.82 13.81
CA ILE A 26 3.87 22.38 13.29
C ILE A 26 4.05 22.83 11.84
N THR A 27 3.02 22.69 11.01
CA THR A 27 3.07 23.12 9.61
C THR A 27 3.33 24.62 9.49
N ASP A 28 2.68 25.44 10.33
CA ASP A 28 2.87 26.89 10.37
C ASP A 28 4.27 27.27 10.88
N ILE A 29 4.81 26.56 11.87
CA ILE A 29 6.18 26.79 12.35
C ILE A 29 7.18 26.44 11.25
N VAL A 30 7.00 25.30 10.59
CA VAL A 30 7.92 24.81 9.56
C VAL A 30 7.88 25.75 8.35
N SER A 31 6.70 26.15 7.87
CA SER A 31 6.55 27.05 6.72
C SER A 31 7.20 28.42 6.93
N ASN A 32 7.22 28.92 8.17
CA ASN A 32 7.83 30.21 8.52
C ASN A 32 9.30 30.10 8.96
N SER A 33 9.86 28.89 8.97
CA SER A 33 11.23 28.63 9.39
C SER A 33 12.11 28.18 8.23
N GLN A 34 13.42 28.11 8.45
CA GLN A 34 14.34 27.45 7.51
C GLN A 34 14.39 25.92 7.71
N ILE A 35 13.56 25.36 8.60
CA ILE A 35 13.52 23.92 8.88
C ILE A 35 12.96 23.21 7.65
N CYS A 36 13.73 22.25 7.14
CA CYS A 36 13.35 21.45 5.98
C CYS A 36 12.96 20.04 6.44
N ILE A 37 11.70 19.66 6.24
CA ILE A 37 11.24 18.29 6.49
C ILE A 37 11.46 17.46 5.22
N GLU A 38 12.44 16.56 5.25
CA GLU A 38 12.70 15.62 4.14
C GLU A 38 11.95 14.29 4.28
N VAL A 39 11.59 13.91 5.51
CA VAL A 39 10.90 12.66 5.82
C VAL A 39 9.72 12.95 6.74
N LEU A 40 8.53 12.51 6.35
CA LEU A 40 7.32 12.64 7.13
C LEU A 40 6.60 11.30 7.20
N GLN A 41 6.21 10.93 8.42
CA GLN A 41 5.42 9.76 8.68
C GLN A 41 4.17 10.14 9.48
N LEU A 42 3.00 9.83 8.93
CA LEU A 42 1.68 10.08 9.54
C LEU A 42 1.07 8.76 10.01
N GLY A 43 1.08 8.55 11.32
CA GLY A 43 0.76 7.27 11.95
C GLY A 43 1.96 6.34 12.04
N HIS A 44 1.85 5.27 12.82
CA HIS A 44 2.96 4.35 12.98
C HIS A 44 2.94 3.28 11.88
N ILE A 45 4.04 3.21 11.13
CA ILE A 45 4.23 2.26 10.03
C ILE A 45 5.52 1.49 10.33
N GLU A 46 5.41 0.16 10.40
CA GLU A 46 6.55 -0.75 10.57
C GLU A 46 6.82 -1.51 9.27
N ASP A 47 8.08 -1.49 8.83
CA ASP A 47 8.52 -2.27 7.66
C ASP A 47 8.70 -3.74 8.03
N ASN A 48 7.58 -4.43 7.97
CA ASN A 48 7.43 -5.80 8.42
C ASN A 48 7.95 -6.85 7.43
N LYS A 49 9.12 -6.57 6.81
CA LYS A 49 9.80 -7.48 5.86
C LYS A 49 10.02 -8.88 6.41
N ARG A 50 10.10 -9.04 7.73
CA ARG A 50 10.40 -10.32 8.38
C ARG A 50 9.19 -11.20 8.69
N PHE A 51 7.96 -10.69 8.54
CA PHE A 51 6.76 -11.45 8.92
C PHE A 51 6.23 -12.26 7.74
N GLU A 52 6.44 -13.58 7.79
CA GLU A 52 5.92 -14.55 6.81
C GLU A 52 4.39 -14.61 6.76
N ASP A 53 3.74 -14.26 7.86
CA ASP A 53 2.29 -14.36 7.99
C ASP A 53 1.66 -12.98 8.23
N ALA A 54 0.91 -12.49 7.22
CA ALA A 54 0.18 -11.25 7.31
C ALA A 54 -0.94 -11.29 8.37
N SER A 55 -1.41 -12.48 8.78
CA SER A 55 -2.42 -12.63 9.82
C SER A 55 -1.95 -12.11 11.19
N PHE A 56 -0.64 -12.22 11.47
CA PHE A 56 -0.02 -11.66 12.67
C PHE A 56 0.07 -10.13 12.60
N LEU A 57 0.40 -9.60 11.42
CA LEU A 57 0.41 -8.15 11.15
C LEU A 57 -0.97 -7.52 11.36
N HIS A 58 -2.03 -8.17 10.89
CA HIS A 58 -3.40 -7.72 11.10
C HIS A 58 -3.79 -7.58 12.58
N LYS A 59 -3.35 -8.52 13.43
CA LYS A 59 -3.67 -8.48 14.87
C LYS A 59 -2.89 -7.39 15.61
N LEU A 60 -1.60 -7.21 15.31
CA LEU A 60 -0.79 -6.14 15.91
C LEU A 60 -1.21 -4.75 15.44
N ASN A 61 -1.51 -4.61 14.15
CA ASN A 61 -1.95 -3.35 13.54
C ASN A 61 -3.28 -2.83 14.09
N ARG A 62 -4.19 -3.73 14.50
CA ARG A 62 -5.50 -3.35 15.08
C ARG A 62 -5.40 -2.76 16.49
N LEU A 63 -4.45 -3.23 17.30
CA LEU A 63 -4.47 -2.99 18.74
C LEU A 63 -3.56 -1.84 19.22
N TYR A 64 -2.45 -1.55 18.53
CA TYR A 64 -1.39 -0.72 19.13
C TYR A 64 -1.11 0.62 18.44
N GLN A 65 -1.56 0.83 17.21
CA GLN A 65 -1.06 1.92 16.36
C GLN A 65 -2.13 2.51 15.43
N PRO A 66 -2.96 3.44 15.95
CA PRO A 66 -4.04 4.03 15.18
C PRO A 66 -3.52 5.01 14.11
N PRO A 67 -4.22 5.11 12.96
CA PRO A 67 -3.96 6.13 11.95
C PRO A 67 -4.25 7.52 12.53
N MET A 68 -3.56 8.56 12.03
CA MET A 68 -3.81 9.96 12.40
C MET A 68 -5.07 10.50 11.71
N THR A 69 -6.22 9.90 12.00
CA THR A 69 -7.51 10.14 11.35
C THR A 69 -7.85 11.62 11.25
N SER A 70 -7.84 12.36 12.37
CA SER A 70 -8.25 13.77 12.38
C SER A 70 -7.31 14.66 11.57
N THR A 71 -6.01 14.35 11.56
CA THR A 71 -5.04 15.06 10.71
C THR A 71 -5.32 14.81 9.24
N ILE A 72 -5.58 13.55 8.85
CA ILE A 72 -5.88 13.17 7.47
C ILE A 72 -7.19 13.81 6.99
N GLN A 73 -8.22 13.83 7.84
CA GLN A 73 -9.48 14.52 7.57
C GLN A 73 -9.30 16.03 7.45
N GLY A 74 -8.42 16.60 8.27
CA GLY A 74 -8.16 18.04 8.35
C GLY A 74 -7.40 18.64 7.17
N PHE A 75 -6.90 17.83 6.23
CA PHE A 75 -6.24 18.36 5.04
C PHE A 75 -7.22 19.16 4.16
N THR A 76 -6.89 20.39 3.81
CA THR A 76 -7.75 21.22 2.97
C THR A 76 -7.02 21.76 1.75
N ILE A 77 -7.76 21.93 0.65
CA ILE A 77 -7.24 22.55 -0.57
C ILE A 77 -6.81 24.00 -0.31
N THR A 78 -7.53 24.71 0.56
CA THR A 78 -7.27 26.11 0.90
C THR A 78 -5.90 26.33 1.54
N ARG A 79 -5.29 25.29 2.13
CA ARG A 79 -3.97 25.36 2.77
C ARG A 79 -2.83 24.88 1.89
N HIS A 80 -3.07 24.65 0.60
CA HIS A 80 -2.06 24.13 -0.32
C HIS A 80 -0.75 24.94 -0.34
N GLY A 81 -0.84 26.28 -0.32
CA GLY A 81 0.35 27.15 -0.27
C GLY A 81 1.19 26.96 0.99
N LEU A 82 0.55 26.77 2.16
CA LEU A 82 1.24 26.47 3.41
C LEU A 82 1.90 25.09 3.37
N TYR A 83 1.22 24.08 2.82
CA TYR A 83 1.81 22.75 2.66
C TYR A 83 3.02 22.77 1.72
N GLN A 84 2.97 23.52 0.62
CA GLN A 84 4.10 23.68 -0.29
C GLN A 84 5.30 24.33 0.39
N GLN A 85 5.07 25.36 1.22
CA GLN A 85 6.14 26.02 1.97
C GLN A 85 6.76 25.08 3.00
N ALA A 86 5.94 24.38 3.78
CA ALA A 86 6.42 23.50 4.85
C ALA A 86 7.07 22.21 4.32
N PHE A 87 6.51 21.62 3.25
CA PHE A 87 6.85 20.28 2.79
C PHE A 87 7.42 20.25 1.36
N GLY A 88 7.80 21.40 0.79
CA GLY A 88 8.40 21.48 -0.54
C GLY A 88 9.74 20.73 -0.66
N ARG A 89 10.39 20.42 0.47
CA ARG A 89 11.61 19.59 0.54
C ARG A 89 11.37 18.12 0.87
N LEU A 90 10.11 17.72 1.06
CA LEU A 90 9.75 16.37 1.44
C LEU A 90 10.11 15.37 0.33
N ARG A 91 10.92 14.37 0.69
CA ARG A 91 11.36 13.28 -0.19
C ARG A 91 10.70 11.95 0.14
N GLN A 92 10.36 11.70 1.39
CA GLN A 92 9.73 10.46 1.82
C GLN A 92 8.46 10.73 2.61
N LEU A 93 7.35 10.16 2.15
CA LEU A 93 6.06 10.28 2.80
C LEU A 93 5.48 8.90 3.05
N ARG A 94 5.21 8.63 4.33
CA ARG A 94 4.61 7.39 4.78
C ARG A 94 3.31 7.70 5.52
N ILE A 95 2.19 7.16 5.06
CA ILE A 95 0.88 7.49 5.59
C ILE A 95 0.11 6.22 5.90
N ARG A 96 -0.32 6.11 7.15
CA ARG A 96 -1.24 5.08 7.59
C ARG A 96 -2.66 5.62 7.48
N LEU A 97 -3.44 5.05 6.56
CA LEU A 97 -4.78 5.53 6.22
C LEU A 97 -5.84 4.91 7.15
N PRO A 98 -6.86 5.69 7.56
CA PRO A 98 -7.97 5.19 8.37
C PRO A 98 -8.96 4.34 7.58
N LEU A 99 -9.89 3.70 8.30
CA LEU A 99 -11.02 2.97 7.70
C LEU A 99 -12.08 3.94 7.17
N LYS A 100 -13.00 3.37 6.38
CA LYS A 100 -13.94 3.93 5.39
C LYS A 100 -14.59 5.30 5.61
N VAL A 101 -14.83 5.77 6.83
CA VAL A 101 -15.66 6.97 7.07
C VAL A 101 -14.82 8.26 7.04
N ASP A 102 -13.49 8.14 7.00
CA ASP A 102 -12.62 9.26 7.38
C ASP A 102 -11.59 9.71 6.32
N SER A 103 -11.58 9.12 5.12
CA SER A 103 -10.54 9.44 4.12
C SER A 103 -10.92 10.64 3.26
N ASN A 104 -10.43 11.82 3.61
CA ASN A 104 -10.49 13.03 2.78
C ASN A 104 -9.47 12.96 1.62
N TYR A 105 -9.77 12.19 0.56
CA TYR A 105 -8.87 11.99 -0.57
C TYR A 105 -8.53 13.27 -1.34
N ASN A 106 -9.43 14.25 -1.37
CA ASN A 106 -9.18 15.54 -2.03
C ASN A 106 -8.11 16.32 -1.27
N GLY A 107 -8.29 16.50 0.05
CA GLY A 107 -7.30 17.14 0.91
C GLY A 107 -5.97 16.38 0.93
N LEU A 108 -6.04 15.05 1.05
CA LEU A 108 -4.86 14.20 1.08
C LEU A 108 -4.06 14.26 -0.23
N SER A 109 -4.71 14.19 -1.38
CA SER A 109 -4.00 14.29 -2.67
C SER A 109 -3.38 15.67 -2.86
N MET A 110 -4.06 16.75 -2.46
CA MET A 110 -3.48 18.11 -2.45
C MET A 110 -2.27 18.24 -1.54
N PHE A 111 -2.32 17.60 -0.37
CA PHE A 111 -1.18 17.52 0.55
C PHE A 111 -0.01 16.76 -0.08
N ILE A 112 -0.23 15.56 -0.60
CA ILE A 112 0.81 14.74 -1.24
C ILE A 112 1.44 15.49 -2.43
N GLN A 113 0.63 16.18 -3.25
CA GLN A 113 1.11 16.97 -4.39
C GLN A 113 1.92 18.20 -3.99
N SER A 114 1.79 18.70 -2.76
CA SER A 114 2.60 19.82 -2.29
C SER A 114 4.08 19.45 -2.13
N ALA A 115 4.38 18.16 -1.98
CA ALA A 115 5.73 17.60 -1.91
C ALA A 115 6.32 17.36 -3.31
N GLN A 116 6.74 18.43 -3.98
CA GLN A 116 7.25 18.35 -5.36
C GLN A 116 8.53 17.52 -5.52
N LEU A 117 9.28 17.32 -4.42
CA LEU A 117 10.50 16.53 -4.38
C LEU A 117 10.28 15.09 -3.89
N LEU A 118 9.03 14.62 -3.83
CA LEU A 118 8.70 13.31 -3.28
C LEU A 118 9.27 12.16 -4.12
N GLU A 119 10.12 11.35 -3.49
CA GLU A 119 10.79 10.18 -4.08
C GLU A 119 10.20 8.85 -3.57
N GLU A 120 9.73 8.80 -2.32
CA GLU A 120 9.08 7.62 -1.73
C GLU A 120 7.66 7.96 -1.26
N LEU A 121 6.68 7.20 -1.75
CA LEU A 121 5.31 7.20 -1.25
C LEU A 121 4.96 5.82 -0.71
N TRP A 122 4.61 5.76 0.57
CA TRP A 122 4.10 4.55 1.22
C TRP A 122 2.71 4.80 1.79
N LEU A 123 1.72 4.09 1.25
CA LEU A 123 0.35 4.07 1.78
C LEU A 123 0.07 2.69 2.40
N GLN A 124 -0.27 2.69 3.69
CA GLN A 124 -0.64 1.48 4.42
C GLN A 124 -2.04 1.65 4.99
N PHE A 125 -2.92 0.68 4.75
CA PHE A 125 -4.22 0.61 5.39
C PHE A 125 -4.19 -0.28 6.63
N ASN A 126 -5.16 -0.09 7.54
CA ASN A 126 -5.28 -0.96 8.71
C ASN A 126 -5.79 -2.37 8.37
N PHE A 127 -6.56 -2.50 7.28
CA PHE A 127 -7.21 -3.74 6.88
C PHE A 127 -7.50 -3.72 5.37
N GLN A 128 -7.47 -4.91 4.75
CA GLN A 128 -7.78 -5.11 3.34
C GLN A 128 -9.29 -5.02 3.09
N GLY A 129 -9.74 -4.41 1.98
CA GLY A 129 -11.10 -4.61 1.47
C GLY A 129 -12.23 -3.69 1.95
N GLU A 130 -11.97 -2.63 2.72
CA GLU A 130 -13.07 -1.77 3.22
C GLU A 130 -13.25 -0.44 2.46
N GLN A 131 -12.18 0.26 2.08
CA GLN A 131 -12.24 1.49 1.28
C GLN A 131 -11.21 1.46 0.16
N ALA A 132 -11.71 1.63 -1.06
CA ALA A 132 -10.85 1.67 -2.23
C ALA A 132 -10.12 3.00 -2.34
N LEU A 133 -8.81 2.95 -2.63
CA LEU A 133 -8.12 4.02 -3.31
C LEU A 133 -8.87 4.30 -4.61
N THR A 134 -9.57 5.43 -4.64
CA THR A 134 -10.43 5.78 -5.76
C THR A 134 -9.60 6.10 -6.99
N SER A 135 -10.19 5.86 -8.15
CA SER A 135 -9.62 6.20 -9.45
C SER A 135 -9.25 7.69 -9.52
N ASN A 136 -10.09 8.56 -8.94
CA ASN A 136 -9.84 10.00 -8.89
C ASN A 136 -8.62 10.36 -8.03
N PHE A 137 -8.44 9.69 -6.89
CA PHE A 137 -7.27 9.88 -6.05
C PHE A 137 -5.98 9.48 -6.78
N LEU A 138 -5.94 8.31 -7.41
CA LEU A 138 -4.76 7.88 -8.18
C LEU A 138 -4.51 8.78 -9.40
N ARG A 139 -5.57 9.25 -10.08
CA ARG A 139 -5.47 10.19 -11.20
C ARG A 139 -4.92 11.55 -10.80
N SER A 140 -5.28 12.04 -9.61
CA SER A 140 -4.81 13.36 -9.17
C SER A 140 -3.32 13.36 -8.84
N LEU A 141 -2.77 12.26 -8.31
CA LEU A 141 -1.34 12.17 -7.97
C LEU A 141 -0.44 12.25 -9.22
N LYS A 142 0.33 13.35 -9.31
CA LYS A 142 1.34 13.61 -10.34
C LYS A 142 2.69 13.86 -9.66
N LEU A 143 3.47 12.79 -9.46
CA LEU A 143 4.67 12.80 -8.63
C LEU A 143 5.91 12.57 -9.50
N SER A 144 6.40 13.63 -10.16
CA SER A 144 7.43 13.54 -11.20
C SER A 144 8.77 12.93 -10.74
N ARG A 145 9.04 12.94 -9.43
CA ARG A 145 10.25 12.36 -8.83
C ARG A 145 10.02 11.04 -8.11
N LEU A 146 8.83 10.46 -8.19
CA LEU A 146 8.51 9.22 -7.49
C LEU A 146 9.39 8.07 -7.99
N ARG A 147 10.23 7.53 -7.08
CA ARG A 147 11.14 6.41 -7.33
C ARG A 147 10.68 5.14 -6.64
N ILE A 148 10.04 5.27 -5.48
CA ILE A 148 9.63 4.15 -4.63
C ILE A 148 8.14 4.27 -4.34
N LEU A 149 7.38 3.26 -4.75
CA LEU A 149 5.97 3.11 -4.40
C LEU A 149 5.79 1.91 -3.50
N ARG A 150 5.14 2.11 -2.35
CA ARG A 150 4.73 1.02 -1.46
C ARG A 150 3.25 1.10 -1.15
N LEU A 151 2.54 0.01 -1.44
CA LEU A 151 1.13 -0.13 -1.13
C LEU A 151 0.97 -1.40 -0.28
N ASP A 152 0.43 -1.23 0.92
CA ASP A 152 0.18 -2.33 1.84
C ASP A 152 -1.29 -2.31 2.25
N LEU A 153 -1.94 -3.48 2.22
CA LEU A 153 -3.32 -3.66 2.67
C LEU A 153 -4.34 -2.80 1.92
N ALA A 154 -3.98 -2.29 0.74
CA ALA A 154 -4.83 -1.37 -0.01
C ALA A 154 -5.87 -2.12 -0.84
N LEU A 155 -7.12 -1.65 -0.76
CA LEU A 155 -8.14 -1.92 -1.77
C LEU A 155 -7.98 -0.87 -2.87
N ILE A 156 -7.95 -1.30 -4.12
CA ILE A 156 -7.81 -0.46 -5.31
C ILE A 156 -9.09 -0.60 -6.11
N GLU A 157 -9.64 0.52 -6.56
CA GLU A 157 -10.95 0.52 -7.21
C GLU A 157 -10.96 -0.27 -8.52
N ASP A 158 -9.91 -0.11 -9.33
CA ASP A 158 -9.85 -0.75 -10.64
C ASP A 158 -8.40 -0.97 -11.10
N SER A 159 -8.17 -2.13 -11.74
CA SER A 159 -6.84 -2.51 -12.25
C SER A 159 -6.27 -1.52 -13.28
N PHE A 160 -7.10 -1.00 -14.20
CA PHE A 160 -6.62 -0.08 -15.23
C PHE A 160 -6.22 1.27 -14.63
N CYS A 161 -6.89 1.70 -13.56
CA CYS A 161 -6.52 2.94 -12.87
C CYS A 161 -5.17 2.83 -12.15
N LEU A 162 -4.84 1.66 -11.60
CA LEU A 162 -3.50 1.40 -11.07
C LEU A 162 -2.46 1.35 -12.19
N VAL A 163 -2.75 0.65 -13.29
CA VAL A 163 -1.84 0.57 -14.44
C VAL A 163 -1.57 1.95 -15.04
N ASP A 164 -2.59 2.78 -15.22
CA ASP A 164 -2.44 4.17 -15.68
C ASP A 164 -1.57 4.99 -14.73
N PHE A 165 -1.80 4.87 -13.42
CA PHE A 165 -0.95 5.52 -12.41
C PHE A 165 0.51 5.08 -12.54
N LEU A 166 0.77 3.78 -12.68
CA LEU A 166 2.13 3.26 -12.84
C LEU A 166 2.77 3.74 -14.15
N GLY A 167 2.02 3.72 -15.25
CA GLY A 167 2.47 4.19 -16.57
C GLY A 167 2.88 5.67 -16.56
N ARG A 168 2.10 6.54 -15.88
CA ARG A 168 2.45 7.96 -15.72
C ARG A 168 3.76 8.21 -14.97
N HIS A 169 4.21 7.25 -14.16
CA HIS A 169 5.45 7.32 -13.38
C HIS A 169 6.53 6.36 -13.90
N ALA A 170 6.34 5.74 -15.07
CA ALA A 170 7.18 4.66 -15.57
C ALA A 170 8.66 5.03 -15.70
N THR A 171 8.96 6.29 -16.05
CA THR A 171 10.34 6.77 -16.23
C THR A 171 11.08 6.99 -14.92
N SER A 172 10.39 7.43 -13.87
CA SER A 172 10.97 7.77 -12.58
C SER A 172 10.99 6.60 -11.60
N LEU A 173 9.99 5.72 -11.66
CA LEU A 173 9.81 4.62 -10.72
C LEU A 173 10.92 3.58 -10.89
N LYS A 174 11.49 3.13 -9.77
CA LYS A 174 12.57 2.12 -9.71
C LYS A 174 12.28 0.98 -8.75
N THR A 175 11.48 1.23 -7.72
CA THR A 175 11.13 0.22 -6.72
C THR A 175 9.63 0.19 -6.47
N ILE A 176 9.07 -1.02 -6.48
CA ILE A 176 7.68 -1.27 -6.08
C ILE A 176 7.66 -2.29 -4.96
N SER A 177 6.84 -2.03 -3.92
CA SER A 177 6.50 -3.02 -2.89
C SER A 177 4.99 -3.10 -2.78
N PHE A 178 4.42 -4.24 -3.15
CA PHE A 178 2.99 -4.53 -3.03
C PHE A 178 2.77 -5.67 -2.05
N ARG A 179 1.95 -5.41 -1.02
CA ARG A 179 1.66 -6.39 0.03
C ARG A 179 0.18 -6.48 0.31
N GLU A 180 -0.39 -7.68 0.22
CA GLU A 180 -1.77 -7.98 0.61
C GLU A 180 -2.79 -7.00 -0.01
N LEU A 181 -2.85 -6.96 -1.34
CA LEU A 181 -3.67 -5.97 -2.07
C LEU A 181 -4.96 -6.58 -2.59
N GLU A 182 -6.00 -5.75 -2.71
CA GLU A 182 -7.29 -6.15 -3.29
C GLU A 182 -7.67 -5.21 -4.44
N LEU A 183 -8.27 -5.77 -5.49
CA LEU A 183 -8.94 -5.04 -6.56
C LEU A 183 -10.45 -5.18 -6.39
N LYS A 184 -11.20 -4.08 -6.54
CA LYS A 184 -12.65 -4.16 -6.64
C LYS A 184 -13.09 -4.66 -8.02
N THR A 185 -12.41 -4.24 -9.09
CA THR A 185 -12.61 -4.71 -10.47
C THR A 185 -11.29 -4.93 -11.21
N GLY A 186 -11.30 -5.82 -12.20
CA GLY A 186 -10.14 -6.16 -13.01
C GLY A 186 -9.45 -7.45 -12.57
N SER A 187 -8.16 -7.60 -12.89
CA SER A 187 -7.36 -8.77 -12.50
C SER A 187 -5.92 -8.38 -12.18
N TRP A 188 -5.32 -9.07 -11.22
CA TRP A 188 -3.91 -8.89 -10.87
C TRP A 188 -2.95 -9.44 -11.93
N GLU A 189 -3.35 -10.46 -12.68
CA GLU A 189 -2.57 -10.94 -13.84
C GLU A 189 -2.35 -9.80 -14.84
N THR A 190 -3.41 -9.04 -15.15
CA THR A 190 -3.31 -7.85 -16.02
C THR A 190 -2.35 -6.81 -15.43
N VAL A 191 -2.47 -6.50 -14.14
CA VAL A 191 -1.59 -5.52 -13.47
C VAL A 191 -0.12 -5.93 -13.62
N PHE A 192 0.22 -7.17 -13.32
CA PHE A 192 1.61 -7.64 -13.36
C PHE A 192 2.18 -7.74 -14.79
N ILE A 193 1.35 -8.15 -15.76
CA ILE A 193 1.73 -8.14 -17.18
C ILE A 193 2.01 -6.70 -17.65
N GLU A 194 1.14 -5.75 -17.32
CA GLU A 194 1.33 -4.35 -17.71
C GLU A 194 2.51 -3.72 -16.96
N MET A 195 2.76 -4.08 -15.70
CA MET A 195 3.99 -3.66 -15.00
C MET A 195 5.25 -4.11 -15.74
N LYS A 196 5.32 -5.38 -16.18
CA LYS A 196 6.45 -5.91 -16.98
C LYS A 196 6.65 -5.08 -18.26
N LYS A 197 5.57 -4.72 -18.95
CA LYS A 197 5.63 -3.95 -20.21
C LYS A 197 6.01 -2.47 -20.00
N LEU A 198 5.46 -1.85 -18.98
CA LEU A 198 5.51 -0.40 -18.80
C LEU A 198 6.74 0.06 -18.01
N LEU A 199 7.28 -0.76 -17.12
CA LEU A 199 8.23 -0.32 -16.10
C LEU A 199 9.62 -0.92 -16.28
N THR A 200 10.66 -0.13 -15.97
CA THR A 200 12.04 -0.62 -15.84
C THR A 200 12.47 -0.52 -14.38
N LEU A 201 12.18 -1.57 -13.61
CA LEU A 201 12.33 -1.60 -12.16
C LEU A 201 13.67 -2.22 -11.72
N SER A 202 14.36 -1.58 -10.80
CA SER A 202 15.58 -2.11 -10.17
C SER A 202 15.25 -3.10 -9.05
N SER A 203 14.10 -2.95 -8.39
CA SER A 203 13.65 -3.84 -7.33
C SER A 203 12.13 -3.95 -7.31
N VAL A 204 11.63 -5.16 -7.12
CA VAL A 204 10.21 -5.44 -6.90
C VAL A 204 10.11 -6.30 -5.65
N TYR A 205 9.09 -6.05 -4.83
CA TYR A 205 8.77 -6.85 -3.66
C TYR A 205 7.28 -7.18 -3.67
N ILE A 206 6.93 -8.45 -3.88
CA ILE A 206 5.55 -8.93 -3.95
C ILE A 206 5.32 -9.91 -2.80
N ARG A 207 4.34 -9.65 -1.94
CA ARG A 207 4.03 -10.55 -0.82
C ARG A 207 2.55 -10.58 -0.46
N GLY A 208 2.12 -11.70 0.11
CA GLY A 208 0.77 -11.92 0.60
C GLY A 208 -0.21 -12.40 -0.48
N ALA A 209 -1.49 -12.16 -0.24
CA ALA A 209 -2.57 -12.51 -1.15
C ALA A 209 -3.10 -11.29 -1.93
N PHE A 210 -3.28 -11.49 -3.22
CA PHE A 210 -3.79 -10.53 -4.19
C PHE A 210 -5.18 -10.99 -4.61
N HIS A 211 -6.18 -10.20 -4.20
CA HIS A 211 -7.59 -10.55 -4.34
C HIS A 211 -8.28 -9.69 -5.40
N THR A 212 -9.31 -10.23 -6.04
CA THR A 212 -10.32 -9.45 -6.75
C THR A 212 -11.69 -9.76 -6.15
N GLY A 213 -12.33 -8.73 -5.58
CA GLY A 213 -13.51 -8.90 -4.74
C GLY A 213 -13.24 -9.91 -3.62
N ARG A 214 -14.06 -10.98 -3.55
CA ARG A 214 -13.92 -12.04 -2.53
C ARG A 214 -13.05 -13.22 -2.96
N VAL A 215 -12.40 -13.14 -4.12
CA VAL A 215 -11.64 -14.25 -4.69
C VAL A 215 -10.15 -13.95 -4.61
N VAL A 216 -9.40 -14.86 -4.00
CA VAL A 216 -7.92 -14.85 -4.07
C VAL A 216 -7.52 -15.20 -5.51
N GLU A 217 -7.01 -14.24 -6.27
CA GLU A 217 -6.51 -14.50 -7.61
C GLU A 217 -5.10 -15.07 -7.56
N ILE A 218 -4.23 -14.46 -6.77
CA ILE A 218 -2.83 -14.84 -6.63
C ILE A 218 -2.49 -14.88 -5.14
N LYS A 219 -2.03 -16.03 -4.66
CA LYS A 219 -1.44 -16.16 -3.32
C LYS A 219 0.07 -16.31 -3.52
N SER A 220 0.83 -15.29 -3.16
CA SER A 220 2.29 -15.39 -3.22
C SER A 220 2.76 -16.41 -2.15
N GLY A 221 3.87 -17.09 -2.42
CA GLY A 221 4.34 -18.21 -1.61
C GLY A 221 3.44 -19.46 -1.62
N LEU A 222 2.57 -19.63 -2.63
CA LEU A 222 1.66 -20.77 -2.71
C LEU A 222 2.44 -22.09 -2.86
N THR A 223 2.14 -23.06 -1.99
CA THR A 223 2.72 -24.41 -2.04
C THR A 223 1.66 -25.49 -2.23
N GLU A 224 1.98 -26.52 -3.02
CA GLU A 224 1.19 -27.74 -3.19
C GLU A 224 2.05 -28.97 -2.95
N HIS A 225 1.57 -29.88 -2.10
CA HIS A 225 2.32 -31.05 -1.66
C HIS A 225 3.75 -30.74 -1.18
N GLY A 226 3.94 -29.57 -0.55
CA GLY A 226 5.25 -29.08 -0.09
C GLY A 226 6.14 -28.46 -1.17
N ARG A 227 5.68 -28.36 -2.42
CA ARG A 227 6.39 -27.69 -3.52
C ARG A 227 5.80 -26.32 -3.78
N ARG A 228 6.63 -25.28 -3.93
CA ARG A 228 6.16 -23.93 -4.32
C ARG A 228 5.61 -23.98 -5.75
N ILE A 229 4.32 -23.69 -5.93
CA ILE A 229 3.68 -23.54 -7.25
C ILE A 229 3.99 -22.16 -7.81
N LEU A 230 3.94 -21.16 -6.94
CA LEU A 230 4.18 -19.77 -7.28
C LEU A 230 4.97 -19.11 -6.15
N SER A 231 6.25 -18.88 -6.38
CA SER A 231 7.08 -18.14 -5.45
C SER A 231 7.01 -16.65 -5.70
N ASP A 232 7.24 -15.87 -4.63
CA ASP A 232 7.35 -14.41 -4.68
C ASP A 232 8.43 -14.01 -5.69
N GLU A 233 9.56 -14.73 -5.65
CA GLU A 233 10.70 -14.51 -6.55
C GLU A 233 10.32 -14.68 -8.03
N ALA A 234 9.45 -15.64 -8.37
CA ALA A 234 9.03 -15.85 -9.76
C ALA A 234 8.16 -14.70 -10.29
N ILE A 235 7.27 -14.14 -9.45
CA ILE A 235 6.47 -12.98 -9.82
C ILE A 235 7.38 -11.75 -9.96
N GLU A 236 8.30 -11.55 -9.01
CA GLU A 236 9.26 -10.46 -9.01
C GLU A 236 10.17 -10.51 -10.25
N ASP A 237 10.77 -11.66 -10.54
CA ASP A 237 11.65 -11.84 -11.69
C ASP A 237 10.92 -11.65 -13.03
N PHE A 238 9.66 -12.08 -13.12
CA PHE A 238 8.80 -11.81 -14.28
C PHE A 238 8.59 -10.30 -14.48
N ILE A 239 8.17 -9.57 -13.43
CA ILE A 239 7.93 -8.12 -13.50
C ILE A 239 9.22 -7.36 -13.83
N GLN A 240 10.37 -7.83 -13.31
CA GLN A 240 11.68 -7.23 -13.55
C GLN A 240 12.31 -7.62 -14.90
N CYS A 241 11.60 -8.35 -15.76
CA CYS A 241 12.10 -8.85 -17.04
C CYS A 241 13.39 -9.70 -16.91
N LYS A 242 13.57 -10.39 -15.78
CA LYS A 242 14.64 -11.39 -15.60
C LYS A 242 14.22 -12.78 -16.11
N SER A 243 12.91 -13.00 -16.25
CA SER A 243 12.33 -14.20 -16.85
C SER A 243 11.21 -13.84 -17.83
N ASP A 244 11.13 -14.63 -18.91
CA ASP A 244 10.01 -14.59 -19.86
C ASP A 244 8.90 -15.59 -19.55
N ASP A 245 9.14 -16.50 -18.61
CA ASP A 245 8.13 -17.44 -18.15
C ASP A 245 7.01 -16.68 -17.47
N ASN A 246 5.79 -16.87 -17.94
CA ASN A 246 4.61 -16.29 -17.31
C ASN A 246 4.25 -17.12 -16.06
N PRO A 247 4.45 -16.60 -14.83
CA PRO A 247 4.20 -17.37 -13.62
C PRO A 247 2.71 -17.71 -13.42
N PHE A 248 1.80 -17.04 -14.13
CA PHE A 248 0.35 -17.29 -14.07
C PHE A 248 -0.07 -18.51 -14.91
N ASP A 249 0.73 -18.97 -15.87
CA ASP A 249 0.46 -20.20 -16.62
C ASP A 249 0.52 -21.44 -15.71
N LEU A 250 1.43 -21.41 -14.72
CA LEU A 250 1.56 -22.44 -13.69
C LEU A 250 0.33 -22.46 -12.76
N LEU A 251 -0.17 -21.29 -12.36
CA LEU A 251 -1.41 -21.20 -11.59
C LEU A 251 -2.61 -21.76 -12.36
N ARG A 252 -2.74 -21.44 -13.65
CA ARG A 252 -3.82 -21.96 -14.50
C ARG A 252 -3.72 -23.48 -14.67
N SER A 253 -2.50 -24.01 -14.80
CA SER A 253 -2.26 -25.45 -14.88
C SER A 253 -2.60 -26.15 -13.56
N ALA A 254 -2.15 -25.62 -12.42
CA ALA A 254 -2.48 -26.15 -11.10
C ALA A 254 -3.99 -26.17 -10.83
N ARG A 255 -4.72 -25.09 -11.20
CA ARG A 255 -6.19 -25.02 -11.09
C ARG A 255 -6.94 -26.06 -11.93
N LYS A 256 -6.38 -26.48 -13.08
CA LYS A 256 -6.98 -27.51 -13.93
C LYS A 256 -6.79 -28.91 -13.35
N VAL A 257 -5.65 -29.16 -12.71
CA VAL A 257 -5.33 -30.46 -12.10
C VAL A 257 -6.01 -30.59 -10.73
N TYR A 258 -6.13 -29.49 -9.98
CA TYR A 258 -6.71 -29.42 -8.65
C TYR A 258 -7.66 -28.21 -8.54
N PRO A 259 -8.93 -28.35 -8.93
CA PRO A 259 -9.88 -27.26 -8.82
C PRO A 259 -10.07 -26.90 -7.34
N PRO A 260 -10.14 -25.60 -6.98
CA PRO A 260 -10.39 -25.20 -5.60
C PRO A 260 -11.69 -25.82 -5.13
N HIS A 261 -11.65 -26.61 -4.05
CA HIS A 261 -12.86 -27.11 -3.41
C HIS A 261 -13.71 -25.91 -2.98
N SER A 262 -15.02 -26.03 -3.20
CA SER A 262 -16.02 -24.99 -3.01
C SER A 262 -15.96 -24.39 -1.60
N GLY A 263 -15.15 -23.34 -1.43
CA GLY A 263 -14.97 -22.62 -0.17
C GLY A 263 -13.76 -23.07 0.64
N GLY A 264 -12.65 -22.34 0.49
CA GLY A 264 -11.61 -22.27 1.52
C GLY A 264 -10.28 -22.92 1.13
N ASP A 265 -9.28 -22.05 1.00
CA ASP A 265 -7.84 -22.27 1.08
C ASP A 265 -7.21 -23.51 0.41
N TRP A 266 -6.26 -23.22 -0.47
CA TRP A 266 -5.17 -24.13 -0.82
C TRP A 266 -4.36 -24.43 0.45
N GLN A 267 -4.77 -25.46 1.19
CA GLN A 267 -3.98 -26.07 2.24
C GLN A 267 -4.00 -27.58 2.03
N CYS A 268 -2.90 -28.10 1.50
CA CYS A 268 -2.49 -29.45 1.82
C CYS A 268 -1.26 -29.29 2.72
N TRP A 269 -1.42 -29.62 4.01
CA TRP A 269 -0.58 -30.48 4.83
C TRP A 269 -1.04 -30.31 6.29
N GLY A 270 -1.77 -31.30 6.80
CA GLY A 270 -2.35 -31.30 8.15
C GLY A 270 -3.68 -32.04 8.27
N GLY A 271 -3.75 -33.28 7.78
CA GLY A 271 -4.87 -34.17 8.10
C GLY A 271 -6.05 -34.15 7.12
N CYS A 272 -5.83 -34.67 5.91
CA CYS A 272 -6.92 -35.35 5.22
C CYS A 272 -7.37 -36.55 6.08
N ARG A 273 -8.57 -36.45 6.67
CA ARG A 273 -9.46 -37.61 6.82
C ARG A 273 -10.80 -37.21 6.24
N TYR A 274 -10.99 -37.48 4.95
CA TYR A 274 -12.33 -37.72 4.43
C TYR A 274 -12.89 -38.94 5.16
N ARG A 275 -13.84 -38.70 6.06
CA ARG A 275 -14.99 -39.56 6.33
C ARG A 275 -16.21 -38.66 6.46
#